data_AF-A0A3D2YYP7-F1
#
_entry.id   AF-A0A3D2YYP7-F1
#
_cell.length_a   1.000
_cell.length_b   1.000
_cell.length_c   1.000
_cell.angle_alpha   90.00
_cell.angle_beta   90.00
_cell.angle_gamma   90.00
#
_symmetry.space_group_name_H-M   'P 1'
#
loop_
_entity.id
_entity.type
_entity.pdbx_description
1 polymer ?
#
loop_
_entity_poly.entity_id
_entity_poly.type
_entity_poly.pdbx_seq_one_letter_code
_entity_poly.pdbx_strand_id
1 'polypeptide(L)'
;MPRASFWQIATIIGKLKAAGVYEETAIIISADHGENQGELGIYGEHGTADAGTCHIPMVIKWPGGAVSVDEGFHYNVDWAPTCMELLGSKSSIPELWDGQSYAPTVRTGETGQGSGRDELIVSQCCHVCQRGLRFDKWMYIRTYCDGFHPFEQDMLFDLAADPLEQNNIAAQHPEIVRDAAFRLMNWHDAQMQKMAIHSSDSVDPLWTVVREGGPSHALFEPGRSPLPKYLERLEATGSSRRGRATAPQVSRSRIGPNGAVDILSAKIPGCGVDDVVDDLCNLLLMSPHM
;
A
#
# COMPACT_ATOMS: atom_id res chain seq x y z
N MET A 1 -13.16 -20.30 16.97
CA MET A 1 -13.18 -20.98 15.66
C MET A 1 -12.47 -20.09 14.65
N PRO A 2 -11.35 -20.54 14.07
CA PRO A 2 -10.95 -20.15 12.73
C PRO A 2 -10.61 -21.43 11.92
N ARG A 3 -11.55 -21.95 11.12
CA ARG A 3 -11.34 -23.18 10.32
C ARG A 3 -11.90 -23.12 8.89
N ALA A 4 -12.61 -22.06 8.49
CA ALA A 4 -13.35 -22.05 7.23
C ALA A 4 -12.43 -22.04 6.00
N SER A 5 -11.42 -21.16 5.95
CA SER A 5 -10.55 -20.99 4.77
C SER A 5 -9.64 -22.19 4.55
N PHE A 6 -9.00 -22.70 5.61
CA PHE A 6 -8.15 -23.89 5.53
C PHE A 6 -8.92 -25.15 5.13
N TRP A 7 -10.21 -25.24 5.48
CA TRP A 7 -11.04 -26.38 5.09
C TRP A 7 -11.27 -26.43 3.57
N GLN A 8 -11.46 -25.27 2.93
CA GLN A 8 -11.60 -25.20 1.47
C GLN A 8 -10.30 -25.57 0.77
N ILE A 9 -9.15 -25.08 1.24
CA ILE A 9 -7.83 -25.46 0.72
C ILE A 9 -7.63 -26.98 0.83
N ALA A 10 -7.90 -27.55 2.01
CA ALA A 10 -7.78 -28.99 2.23
C ALA A 10 -8.73 -29.81 1.33
N THR A 11 -9.94 -29.29 1.07
CA THR A 11 -10.91 -29.93 0.19
C THR A 11 -10.43 -29.92 -1.26
N ILE A 12 -9.89 -28.81 -1.76
CA ILE A 12 -9.33 -28.70 -3.11
C ILE A 12 -8.15 -29.68 -3.25
N ILE A 13 -7.21 -29.66 -2.30
CA ILE A 13 -6.06 -30.59 -2.27
C ILE A 13 -6.53 -32.05 -2.25
N GLY A 14 -7.52 -32.38 -1.42
CA GLY A 14 -8.09 -33.72 -1.34
C GLY A 14 -8.68 -34.19 -2.66
N LYS A 15 -9.38 -33.30 -3.38
CA LYS A 15 -9.92 -33.59 -4.72
C LYS A 15 -8.82 -33.80 -5.76
N LEU A 16 -7.76 -33.00 -5.76
CA LEU A 16 -6.62 -33.17 -6.65
C LEU A 16 -5.92 -34.52 -6.41
N LYS A 17 -5.77 -34.93 -5.14
CA LYS A 17 -5.19 -36.24 -4.78
C LYS A 17 -6.09 -37.40 -5.20
N ALA A 18 -7.39 -37.31 -4.95
CA ALA A 18 -8.35 -38.33 -5.35
C ALA A 18 -8.43 -38.50 -6.88
N ALA A 19 -8.22 -37.42 -7.64
CA ALA A 19 -8.14 -37.44 -9.09
C ALA A 19 -6.78 -37.91 -9.63
N GLY A 20 -5.77 -38.13 -8.78
CA GLY A 20 -4.43 -38.58 -9.18
C GLY A 20 -3.55 -37.51 -9.85
N VAL A 21 -3.97 -36.24 -9.87
CA VAL A 21 -3.26 -35.15 -10.59
C VAL A 21 -2.47 -34.22 -9.65
N TYR A 22 -2.48 -34.47 -8.35
CA TYR A 22 -1.87 -33.58 -7.35
C TYR A 22 -0.38 -33.31 -7.61
N GLU A 23 0.41 -34.33 -7.96
CA GLU A 23 1.84 -34.18 -8.18
C GLU A 23 2.16 -33.36 -9.43
N GLU A 24 1.32 -33.44 -10.46
CA GLU A 24 1.45 -32.72 -11.73
C GLU A 24 0.77 -31.33 -11.72
N THR A 25 0.10 -30.97 -10.64
CA THR A 25 -0.59 -29.68 -10.50
C THR A 25 0.28 -28.64 -9.80
N ALA A 26 0.41 -27.45 -10.39
CA ALA A 26 0.94 -26.28 -9.68
C ALA A 26 -0.16 -25.68 -8.77
N ILE A 27 0.19 -25.36 -7.53
CA ILE A 27 -0.73 -24.76 -6.55
C ILE A 27 -0.07 -23.48 -6.05
N ILE A 28 -0.79 -22.36 -6.15
CA ILE A 28 -0.34 -21.04 -5.71
C ILE A 28 -1.35 -20.53 -4.70
N ILE A 29 -0.87 -20.08 -3.55
CA ILE A 29 -1.67 -19.40 -2.53
C ILE A 29 -1.10 -18.00 -2.39
N SER A 30 -1.92 -17.01 -2.68
CA SER A 30 -1.57 -15.59 -2.63
C SER A 30 -2.77 -14.75 -2.20
N ALA A 31 -2.56 -13.46 -2.03
CA ALA A 31 -3.60 -12.44 -1.89
C ALA A 31 -3.40 -11.34 -2.94
N ASP A 32 -4.42 -10.52 -3.15
CA ASP A 32 -4.32 -9.28 -3.92
C ASP A 32 -3.77 -8.13 -3.07
N HIS A 33 -4.18 -8.06 -1.80
CA HIS A 33 -3.67 -7.14 -0.80
C HIS A 33 -3.78 -7.72 0.62
N GLY A 34 -3.11 -7.06 1.57
CA GLY A 34 -3.24 -7.23 3.01
C GLY A 34 -4.37 -6.35 3.57
N GLU A 35 -4.35 -6.10 4.88
CA GLU A 35 -5.40 -5.35 5.58
C GLU A 35 -4.81 -4.81 6.89
N ASN A 36 -4.97 -3.52 7.17
CA ASN A 36 -4.31 -2.89 8.32
C ASN A 36 -4.84 -3.40 9.67
N GLN A 37 -6.09 -3.86 9.78
CA GLN A 37 -6.67 -4.43 11.03
C GLN A 37 -6.42 -3.60 12.33
N GLY A 38 -6.28 -2.28 12.21
CA GLY A 38 -6.00 -1.34 13.29
C GLY A 38 -4.60 -0.73 13.26
N GLU A 39 -3.66 -1.30 12.50
CA GLU A 39 -2.35 -0.73 12.22
C GLU A 39 -2.50 0.65 11.59
N LEU A 40 -1.63 1.58 11.98
CA LEU A 40 -1.68 2.99 11.55
C LEU A 40 -3.02 3.71 11.82
N GLY A 41 -3.87 3.14 12.68
CA GLY A 41 -5.22 3.66 12.96
C GLY A 41 -6.24 3.41 11.86
N ILE A 42 -6.00 2.43 10.98
CA ILE A 42 -6.89 2.06 9.88
C ILE A 42 -7.62 0.75 10.22
N TYR A 43 -8.95 0.74 10.14
CA TYR A 43 -9.76 -0.44 10.45
C TYR A 43 -10.73 -0.79 9.32
N GLY A 44 -10.76 -2.07 8.97
CA GLY A 44 -11.67 -2.61 7.95
C GLY A 44 -11.40 -2.03 6.57
N GLU A 45 -10.15 -1.67 6.32
CA GLU A 45 -9.68 -1.02 5.12
C GLU A 45 -8.19 -1.30 4.86
N HIS A 46 -7.81 -1.37 3.59
CA HIS A 46 -6.47 -1.68 3.08
C HIS A 46 -5.95 -0.47 2.30
N GLY A 47 -5.88 0.64 3.02
CA GLY A 47 -5.80 1.96 2.43
C GLY A 47 -4.39 2.55 2.34
N THR A 48 -3.41 2.00 3.07
CA THR A 48 -2.10 2.63 3.25
C THR A 48 -0.98 1.92 2.49
N ALA A 49 0.05 2.67 2.09
CA ALA A 49 1.17 2.11 1.33
C ALA A 49 2.24 1.54 2.27
N ASP A 50 1.81 0.78 3.27
CA ASP A 50 2.58 0.24 4.40
C ASP A 50 2.85 -1.27 4.23
N ALA A 51 3.59 -1.87 5.17
CA ALA A 51 3.86 -3.29 5.12
C ALA A 51 2.61 -4.13 5.42
N GLY A 52 1.76 -3.72 6.37
CA GLY A 52 0.54 -4.44 6.72
C GLY A 52 -0.43 -4.62 5.55
N THR A 53 -0.56 -3.59 4.71
CA THR A 53 -1.42 -3.63 3.52
C THR A 53 -0.73 -4.26 2.30
N CYS A 54 0.56 -4.00 2.08
CA CYS A 54 1.20 -4.37 0.82
C CYS A 54 2.02 -5.67 0.88
N HIS A 55 2.33 -6.20 2.06
CA HIS A 55 3.05 -7.45 2.23
C HIS A 55 2.08 -8.64 2.26
N ILE A 56 1.96 -9.31 1.11
CA ILE A 56 1.05 -10.44 0.91
C ILE A 56 1.78 -11.80 0.96
N PRO A 57 1.09 -12.89 1.30
CA PRO A 57 1.67 -14.22 1.20
C PRO A 57 1.88 -14.61 -0.27
N MET A 58 2.92 -15.38 -0.55
CA MET A 58 3.12 -16.09 -1.81
C MET A 58 3.68 -17.48 -1.53
N VAL A 59 2.83 -18.51 -1.63
CA VAL A 59 3.24 -19.91 -1.44
C VAL A 59 3.01 -20.66 -2.74
N ILE A 60 4.08 -21.25 -3.29
CA ILE A 60 4.06 -21.94 -4.58
C ILE A 60 4.48 -23.39 -4.38
N LYS A 61 3.58 -24.32 -4.72
CA LYS A 61 3.92 -25.71 -5.01
C LYS A 61 3.99 -25.86 -6.51
N TRP A 62 5.16 -26.26 -7.01
CA TRP A 62 5.36 -26.53 -8.42
C TRP A 62 5.71 -28.00 -8.67
N PRO A 63 5.20 -28.66 -9.72
CA PRO A 63 5.62 -30.03 -10.08
C PRO A 63 7.13 -30.11 -10.32
N GLY A 64 7.83 -30.91 -9.51
CA GLY A 64 9.29 -31.01 -9.55
C GLY A 64 10.03 -29.74 -9.11
N GLY A 65 9.35 -28.79 -8.48
CA GLY A 65 9.96 -27.59 -7.89
C GLY A 65 10.73 -27.90 -6.61
N ALA A 66 11.62 -26.99 -6.24
CA ALA A 66 12.39 -27.08 -5.02
C ALA A 66 11.58 -26.67 -3.79
N VAL A 67 12.05 -27.09 -2.62
CA VAL A 67 11.56 -26.58 -1.33
C VAL A 67 12.57 -25.55 -0.83
N SER A 68 12.17 -24.28 -0.82
CA SER A 68 13.00 -23.14 -0.41
C SER A 68 12.14 -22.07 0.25
N VAL A 69 12.81 -21.14 0.93
CA VAL A 69 12.22 -19.89 1.41
C VAL A 69 13.04 -18.77 0.76
N ASP A 70 12.36 -17.91 0.01
CA ASP A 70 12.98 -16.75 -0.62
C ASP A 70 12.59 -15.49 0.15
N GLU A 71 13.61 -14.77 0.60
CA GLU A 71 13.46 -13.50 1.32
C GLU A 71 13.68 -12.28 0.39
N GLY A 72 13.90 -12.53 -0.91
CA GLY A 72 14.04 -11.50 -1.93
C GLY A 72 12.76 -10.70 -2.12
N PHE A 73 12.89 -9.47 -2.60
CA PHE A 73 11.76 -8.60 -2.84
C PHE A 73 11.10 -8.85 -4.19
N HIS A 74 9.83 -9.23 -4.13
CA HIS A 74 8.97 -9.58 -5.26
C HIS A 74 7.66 -8.81 -5.22
N TYR A 75 7.13 -8.49 -6.40
CA TYR A 75 5.76 -8.00 -6.57
C TYR A 75 4.82 -9.13 -6.96
N ASN A 76 3.53 -8.96 -6.72
CA ASN A 76 2.51 -9.86 -7.26
C ASN A 76 2.54 -9.92 -8.82
N VAL A 77 2.91 -8.81 -9.47
CA VAL A 77 3.02 -8.74 -10.95
C VAL A 77 4.18 -9.55 -11.53
N ASP A 78 5.14 -9.97 -10.70
CA ASP A 78 6.24 -10.86 -11.10
C ASP A 78 5.76 -12.27 -11.41
N TRP A 79 4.56 -12.64 -10.94
CA TRP A 79 4.00 -13.94 -11.20
C TRP A 79 3.73 -14.18 -12.69
N ALA A 80 3.33 -13.14 -13.44
CA ALA A 80 3.05 -13.25 -14.87
C ALA A 80 4.30 -13.64 -15.71
N PRO A 81 5.43 -12.91 -15.64
CA PRO A 81 6.66 -13.34 -16.32
C PRO A 81 7.21 -14.66 -15.75
N THR A 82 7.05 -14.92 -14.45
CA THR A 82 7.43 -16.21 -13.84
C THR A 82 6.65 -17.37 -14.47
N CYS A 83 5.34 -17.25 -14.66
CA CYS A 83 4.52 -18.25 -15.35
C CYS A 83 5.00 -18.49 -16.78
N MET A 84 5.27 -17.42 -17.53
CA MET A 84 5.74 -17.53 -18.91
C MET A 84 7.02 -18.35 -18.99
N GLU A 85 7.97 -18.07 -18.09
CA GLU A 85 9.23 -18.79 -18.06
C GLU A 85 9.05 -20.25 -17.60
N LEU A 86 8.27 -20.47 -16.52
CA LEU A 86 8.00 -21.81 -15.98
C LEU A 86 7.35 -22.74 -16.99
N LEU A 87 6.41 -22.21 -17.80
CA LEU A 87 5.71 -22.93 -18.87
C LEU A 87 6.54 -23.03 -20.17
N GLY A 88 7.76 -22.49 -20.20
CA GLY A 88 8.66 -22.59 -21.35
C GLY A 88 8.22 -21.75 -22.55
N SER A 89 7.45 -20.68 -22.32
CA SER A 89 7.03 -19.74 -23.37
C SER A 89 8.24 -19.23 -24.16
N LYS A 90 8.08 -19.14 -25.48
CA LYS A 90 9.10 -18.56 -26.38
C LYS A 90 8.86 -17.08 -26.67
N SER A 91 7.73 -16.54 -26.22
CA SER A 91 7.43 -15.13 -26.35
C SER A 91 8.32 -14.33 -25.40
N SER A 92 8.82 -13.19 -25.88
CA SER A 92 9.46 -12.21 -25.01
C SER A 92 8.46 -11.63 -24.02
N ILE A 93 8.93 -11.31 -22.81
CA ILE A 93 8.15 -10.51 -21.86
C ILE A 93 7.88 -9.14 -22.51
N PRO A 94 6.63 -8.65 -22.51
CA PRO A 94 6.33 -7.32 -23.04
C PRO A 94 7.14 -6.23 -22.33
N GLU A 95 7.70 -5.29 -23.11
CA GLU A 95 8.54 -4.19 -22.59
C GLU A 95 7.82 -3.32 -21.54
N LEU A 96 6.49 -3.20 -21.68
CA LEU A 96 5.65 -2.46 -20.75
C LEU A 96 5.46 -3.14 -19.40
N TRP A 97 5.76 -4.42 -19.26
CA TRP A 97 5.65 -5.10 -17.96
C TRP A 97 6.82 -4.71 -17.06
N ASP A 98 6.53 -4.47 -15.78
CA ASP A 98 7.55 -4.19 -14.76
C ASP A 98 7.97 -5.46 -13.99
N GLY A 99 7.28 -6.57 -14.27
CA GLY A 99 7.51 -7.84 -13.60
C GLY A 99 8.85 -8.47 -13.98
N GLN A 100 9.50 -9.10 -13.01
CA GLN A 100 10.73 -9.87 -13.16
C GLN A 100 10.46 -11.32 -12.75
N SER A 101 10.95 -12.28 -13.53
CA SER A 101 10.72 -13.70 -13.25
C SER A 101 11.56 -14.17 -12.06
N TYR A 102 10.95 -14.92 -11.14
CA TYR A 102 11.61 -15.68 -10.08
C TYR A 102 11.50 -17.20 -10.31
N ALA A 103 11.35 -17.62 -11.56
CA ALA A 103 11.28 -19.04 -11.91
C ALA A 103 12.49 -19.88 -11.45
N PRO A 104 13.74 -19.36 -11.40
CA PRO A 104 14.87 -20.08 -10.80
C PRO A 104 14.59 -20.50 -9.35
N THR A 105 14.08 -19.59 -8.52
CA THR A 105 13.68 -19.87 -7.14
C THR A 105 12.71 -21.05 -7.06
N VAL A 106 11.69 -21.07 -7.93
CA VAL A 106 10.67 -22.14 -7.96
C VAL A 106 11.24 -23.48 -8.42
N ARG A 107 12.15 -23.48 -9.40
CA ARG A 107 12.70 -24.69 -10.02
C ARG A 107 13.80 -25.34 -9.19
N THR A 108 14.78 -24.55 -8.76
CA THR A 108 16.05 -25.05 -8.20
C THR A 108 16.24 -24.65 -6.74
N GLY A 109 15.40 -23.76 -6.22
CA GLY A 109 15.57 -23.24 -4.86
C GLY A 109 16.70 -22.22 -4.77
N GLU A 110 17.08 -21.60 -5.88
CA GLU A 110 18.06 -20.52 -5.91
C GLU A 110 17.50 -19.29 -5.18
N THR A 111 18.13 -18.90 -4.07
CA THR A 111 17.71 -17.82 -3.18
C THR A 111 18.92 -17.00 -2.74
N GLY A 112 18.69 -15.77 -2.26
CA GLY A 112 19.73 -14.93 -1.67
C GLY A 112 20.06 -13.73 -2.57
N GLN A 113 21.34 -13.35 -2.65
CA GLN A 113 21.72 -12.16 -3.41
C GLN A 113 21.32 -12.31 -4.89
N GLY A 114 20.37 -11.49 -5.33
CA GLY A 114 19.85 -11.51 -6.70
C GLY A 114 18.59 -12.35 -6.92
N SER A 115 18.02 -13.01 -5.89
CA SER A 115 16.75 -13.74 -6.03
C SER A 115 15.52 -12.82 -6.12
N GLY A 116 15.68 -11.51 -6.00
CA GLY A 116 14.65 -10.49 -6.15
C GLY A 116 15.27 -9.10 -6.36
N ARG A 117 14.49 -8.05 -6.12
CA ARG A 117 14.96 -6.66 -6.22
C ARG A 117 15.65 -6.20 -4.92
N ASP A 118 16.43 -5.13 -5.03
CA ASP A 118 17.00 -4.44 -3.86
C ASP A 118 15.96 -3.59 -3.11
N GLU A 119 14.89 -3.19 -3.81
CA GLU A 119 13.81 -2.38 -3.27
C GLU A 119 12.47 -2.56 -4.01
N LEU A 120 11.37 -2.22 -3.34
CA LEU A 120 10.01 -2.17 -3.89
C LEU A 120 9.38 -0.80 -3.64
N ILE A 121 8.64 -0.32 -4.63
CA ILE A 121 7.72 0.80 -4.53
C ILE A 121 6.30 0.27 -4.50
N VAL A 122 5.58 0.59 -3.43
CA VAL A 122 4.16 0.28 -3.29
C VAL A 122 3.38 1.59 -3.27
N SER A 123 2.14 1.59 -3.75
CA SER A 123 1.35 2.81 -3.88
C SER A 123 -0.09 2.54 -3.50
N GLN A 124 -0.71 3.52 -2.85
CA GLN A 124 -2.15 3.54 -2.58
C GLN A 124 -2.73 4.89 -2.98
N CYS A 125 -3.88 4.86 -3.65
CA CYS A 125 -4.57 6.06 -4.14
C CYS A 125 -6.09 6.05 -3.86
N CYS A 126 -6.61 5.01 -3.18
CA CYS A 126 -8.05 4.85 -2.95
C CYS A 126 -8.53 5.42 -1.61
N HIS A 127 -7.69 5.39 -0.56
CA HIS A 127 -8.01 5.87 0.79
C HIS A 127 -7.14 6.99 1.29
N VAL A 128 -5.89 6.93 0.90
CA VAL A 128 -4.92 8.00 0.98
C VAL A 128 -4.27 8.11 -0.40
N CYS A 129 -3.46 9.13 -0.61
CA CYS A 129 -2.49 9.14 -1.70
C CYS A 129 -1.10 8.99 -1.09
N GLN A 130 -0.57 7.78 -1.12
CA GLN A 130 0.72 7.44 -0.55
C GLN A 130 1.58 6.63 -1.52
N ARG A 131 2.89 6.78 -1.36
CA ARG A 131 3.88 5.85 -1.90
C ARG A 131 4.80 5.35 -0.80
N GLY A 132 4.98 4.04 -0.76
CA GLY A 132 5.92 3.34 0.09
C GLY A 132 7.16 2.93 -0.69
N LEU A 133 8.33 2.99 -0.07
CA LEU A 133 9.58 2.41 -0.53
C LEU A 133 10.08 1.41 0.53
N ARG A 134 10.09 0.13 0.16
CA ARG A 134 10.60 -0.98 0.96
C ARG A 134 12.00 -1.33 0.48
N PHE A 135 12.99 -1.25 1.37
CA PHE A 135 14.40 -1.57 1.06
C PHE A 135 15.13 -2.01 2.32
N ASP A 136 16.08 -2.94 2.23
CA ASP A 136 16.83 -3.47 3.40
C ASP A 136 15.87 -3.86 4.56
N LYS A 137 15.93 -3.16 5.71
CA LYS A 137 14.98 -3.29 6.83
C LYS A 137 13.96 -2.15 6.92
N TRP A 138 14.04 -1.18 6.02
CA TRP A 138 13.29 0.05 6.08
C TRP A 138 11.99 -0.01 5.29
N MET A 139 11.01 0.71 5.81
CA MET A 139 9.81 1.11 5.11
C MET A 139 9.66 2.63 5.21
N TYR A 140 9.82 3.31 4.08
CA TYR A 140 9.60 4.75 3.97
C TYR A 140 8.25 5.01 3.30
N ILE A 141 7.42 5.90 3.85
CA ILE A 141 6.12 6.25 3.27
C ILE A 141 6.05 7.77 3.09
N ARG A 142 5.73 8.19 1.86
CA ARG A 142 5.45 9.58 1.49
C ARG A 142 3.95 9.76 1.35
N THR A 143 3.37 10.62 2.17
CA THR A 143 1.94 10.98 2.10
C THR A 143 1.76 12.28 1.31
N TYR A 144 0.92 12.22 0.27
CA TYR A 144 0.53 13.35 -0.57
C TYR A 144 -0.88 13.85 -0.23
N CYS A 145 -1.76 12.93 0.16
CA CYS A 145 -3.10 13.19 0.66
C CYS A 145 -3.36 12.17 1.76
N ASP A 146 -3.74 12.64 2.95
CA ASP A 146 -3.82 11.82 4.15
C ASP A 146 -5.21 11.18 4.38
N GLY A 147 -6.20 11.51 3.54
CA GLY A 147 -7.54 10.94 3.65
C GLY A 147 -8.27 11.31 4.95
N PHE A 148 -7.90 12.43 5.59
CA PHE A 148 -8.30 12.81 6.96
C PHE A 148 -7.73 11.93 8.09
N HIS A 149 -6.77 11.06 7.78
CA HIS A 149 -5.95 10.43 8.81
C HIS A 149 -4.80 11.37 9.18
N PRO A 150 -4.37 11.43 10.45
CA PRO A 150 -3.33 12.37 10.90
C PRO A 150 -1.92 11.89 10.51
N PHE A 151 -1.71 11.48 9.26
CA PHE A 151 -0.42 10.99 8.79
C PHE A 151 0.58 12.12 8.62
N GLU A 152 1.82 11.86 9.05
CA GLU A 152 2.93 12.75 8.71
C GLU A 152 3.24 12.64 7.21
N GLN A 153 3.79 13.73 6.67
CA GLN A 153 4.13 13.79 5.25
C GLN A 153 5.23 12.77 4.91
N ASP A 154 6.20 12.58 5.81
CA ASP A 154 7.28 11.60 5.75
C ASP A 154 7.15 10.66 6.94
N MET A 155 7.04 9.36 6.68
CA MET A 155 7.11 8.33 7.72
C MET A 155 8.22 7.35 7.38
N LEU A 156 8.91 6.87 8.41
CA LEU A 156 9.97 5.88 8.26
C LEU A 156 9.89 4.89 9.42
N PHE A 157 9.96 3.60 9.09
CA PHE A 157 9.90 2.49 10.04
C PHE A 157 11.04 1.52 9.81
N ASP A 158 11.61 0.99 10.90
CA ASP A 158 12.55 -0.13 10.89
C ASP A 158 11.76 -1.43 11.10
N LEU A 159 11.43 -2.14 10.02
CA LEU A 159 10.60 -3.34 10.08
C LEU A 159 11.27 -4.52 10.80
N ALA A 160 12.58 -4.48 11.03
CA ALA A 160 13.25 -5.51 11.82
C ALA A 160 13.00 -5.30 13.33
N ALA A 161 12.93 -4.04 13.78
CA ALA A 161 12.68 -3.69 15.17
C ALA A 161 11.20 -3.40 15.48
N ASP A 162 10.46 -2.93 14.49
CA ASP A 162 9.06 -2.49 14.55
C ASP A 162 8.27 -3.03 13.34
N PRO A 163 7.98 -4.35 13.30
CA PRO A 163 7.28 -4.97 12.17
C PRO A 163 5.84 -4.48 11.97
N LEU A 164 5.27 -3.80 12.98
CA LEU A 164 3.89 -3.30 12.98
C LEU A 164 3.82 -1.77 12.76
N GLU A 165 4.95 -1.15 12.40
CA GLU A 165 5.05 0.26 12.00
C GLU A 165 4.43 1.23 13.04
N GLN A 166 4.67 0.96 14.33
CA GLN A 166 4.06 1.72 15.43
C GLN A 166 4.80 3.03 15.74
N ASN A 167 6.08 3.14 15.38
CA ASN A 167 6.96 4.22 15.76
C ASN A 167 7.55 4.89 14.52
N ASN A 168 6.98 6.03 14.12
CA ASN A 168 7.58 6.84 13.06
C ASN A 168 8.91 7.44 13.55
N ILE A 169 10.02 6.99 12.94
CA ILE A 169 11.38 7.43 13.25
C ILE A 169 11.99 8.32 12.18
N ALA A 170 11.17 8.87 11.25
CA ALA A 170 11.63 9.74 10.17
C ALA A 170 12.45 10.95 10.68
N ALA A 171 11.99 11.61 11.75
CA ALA A 171 12.68 12.75 12.34
C ALA A 171 14.06 12.40 12.95
N GLN A 172 14.28 11.13 13.31
CA GLN A 172 15.51 10.63 13.92
C GLN A 172 16.54 10.21 12.85
N HIS A 173 16.08 9.90 11.64
CA HIS A 173 16.91 9.42 10.53
C HIS A 173 16.71 10.25 9.24
N PRO A 174 16.95 11.57 9.27
CA PRO A 174 16.73 12.45 8.11
C PRO A 174 17.65 12.14 6.93
N GLU A 175 18.78 11.46 7.13
CA GLU A 175 19.63 10.92 6.08
C GLU A 175 18.97 9.79 5.30
N ILE A 176 18.28 8.87 5.98
CA ILE A 176 17.58 7.75 5.37
C ILE A 176 16.34 8.26 4.62
N VAL A 177 15.59 9.18 5.24
CA VAL A 177 14.42 9.82 4.58
C VAL A 177 14.82 10.51 3.28
N ARG A 178 15.95 11.24 3.26
CA ARG A 178 16.42 11.90 2.04
C ARG A 178 16.85 10.93 0.95
N ASP A 179 17.55 9.85 1.30
CA ASP A 179 17.93 8.80 0.36
C ASP A 179 16.68 8.10 -0.21
N ALA A 180 15.75 7.73 0.66
CA ALA A 180 14.48 7.10 0.27
C ALA A 180 13.63 7.99 -0.64
N ALA A 181 13.47 9.27 -0.29
CA ALA A 181 12.75 10.24 -1.12
C ALA A 181 13.42 10.45 -2.48
N PHE A 182 14.76 10.45 -2.53
CA PHE A 182 15.52 10.56 -3.79
C PHE A 182 15.32 9.34 -4.69
N ARG A 183 15.39 8.12 -4.13
CA ARG A 183 15.12 6.87 -4.87
C ARG A 183 13.69 6.84 -5.40
N LEU A 184 12.71 7.19 -4.56
CA LEU A 184 11.30 7.27 -4.96
C LEU A 184 11.08 8.26 -6.10
N MET A 185 11.73 9.42 -6.05
CA MET A 185 11.67 10.42 -7.12
C MET A 185 12.28 9.89 -8.43
N ASN A 186 13.46 9.26 -8.38
CA ASN A 186 14.10 8.68 -9.57
C ASN A 186 13.25 7.56 -10.18
N TRP A 187 12.66 6.71 -9.35
CA TRP A 187 11.72 5.68 -9.81
C TRP A 187 10.53 6.32 -10.53
N HIS A 188 9.91 7.35 -9.94
CA HIS A 188 8.77 8.04 -10.54
C HIS A 188 9.13 8.64 -11.89
N ASP A 189 10.27 9.32 -11.99
CA ASP A 189 10.74 9.91 -13.24
C ASP A 189 10.96 8.83 -14.31
N ALA A 190 11.54 7.68 -13.94
CA ALA A 190 11.70 6.55 -14.84
C ALA A 190 10.35 5.98 -15.32
N GLN A 191 9.35 5.85 -14.43
CA GLN A 191 8.02 5.40 -14.81
C GLN A 191 7.33 6.37 -15.76
N MET A 192 7.40 7.68 -15.48
CA MET A 192 6.81 8.69 -16.35
C MET A 192 7.48 8.74 -17.73
N GLN A 193 8.82 8.57 -17.79
CA GLN A 193 9.54 8.45 -19.05
C GLN A 193 9.13 7.20 -19.83
N LYS A 194 9.05 6.03 -19.17
CA LYS A 194 8.58 4.78 -19.79
C LYS A 194 7.17 4.95 -20.36
N MET A 195 6.24 5.51 -19.59
CA MET A 195 4.88 5.76 -20.05
C MET A 195 4.83 6.76 -21.20
N ALA A 196 5.60 7.84 -21.16
CA ALA A 196 5.64 8.84 -22.24
C ALA A 196 6.14 8.27 -23.59
N ILE A 197 6.97 7.23 -23.57
CA ILE A 197 7.48 6.58 -24.80
C ILE A 197 6.44 5.61 -25.37
N HIS A 198 5.72 4.89 -24.51
CA HIS A 198 4.91 3.73 -24.91
C HIS A 198 3.39 3.95 -24.81
N SER A 199 2.94 5.08 -24.26
CA SER A 199 1.53 5.44 -24.05
C SER A 199 1.30 6.90 -24.45
N SER A 200 0.07 7.22 -24.87
CA SER A 200 -0.37 8.61 -25.05
C SER A 200 -0.68 9.32 -23.73
N ASP A 201 -0.71 8.57 -22.63
CA ASP A 201 -0.97 9.05 -21.28
C ASP A 201 0.27 8.86 -20.41
N SER A 202 0.84 9.98 -19.97
CA SER A 202 1.96 10.07 -19.02
C SER A 202 1.52 10.71 -17.71
N VAL A 203 0.22 10.67 -17.41
CA VAL A 203 -0.33 11.15 -16.15
C VAL A 203 -0.23 10.05 -15.12
N ASP A 204 0.49 10.34 -14.05
CA ASP A 204 0.46 9.55 -12.84
C ASP A 204 -0.96 9.56 -12.23
N PRO A 205 -1.62 8.40 -12.10
CA PRO A 205 -2.96 8.31 -11.53
C PRO A 205 -3.07 8.89 -10.12
N LEU A 206 -2.00 8.81 -9.31
CA LEU A 206 -1.99 9.36 -7.95
C LEU A 206 -2.23 10.88 -7.99
N TRP A 207 -1.57 11.60 -8.90
CA TRP A 207 -1.76 13.03 -9.05
C TRP A 207 -3.12 13.41 -9.62
N THR A 208 -3.78 12.51 -10.36
CA THR A 208 -5.17 12.70 -10.77
C THR A 208 -6.10 12.72 -9.55
N VAL A 209 -5.95 11.76 -8.64
CA VAL A 209 -6.75 11.73 -7.40
C VAL A 209 -6.49 12.97 -6.54
N VAL A 210 -5.22 13.35 -6.36
CA VAL A 210 -4.87 14.57 -5.61
C VAL A 210 -5.49 15.82 -6.26
N ARG A 211 -5.43 15.95 -7.59
CA ARG A 211 -6.02 17.06 -8.35
C ARG A 211 -7.54 17.12 -8.20
N GLU A 212 -8.20 15.97 -8.11
CA GLU A 212 -9.65 15.86 -7.91
C GLU A 212 -10.08 16.16 -6.47
N GLY A 213 -9.13 16.50 -5.59
CA GLY A 213 -9.39 16.87 -4.21
C GLY A 213 -9.24 15.71 -3.24
N GLY A 214 -8.57 14.62 -3.64
CA GLY A 214 -8.32 13.45 -2.82
C GLY A 214 -9.31 12.30 -3.06
N PRO A 215 -9.20 11.22 -2.27
CA PRO A 215 -10.14 10.10 -2.29
C PRO A 215 -11.60 10.54 -2.15
N SER A 216 -12.53 9.80 -2.78
CA SER A 216 -13.96 10.15 -2.84
C SER A 216 -14.60 10.41 -1.46
N HIS A 217 -14.24 9.63 -0.43
CA HIS A 217 -14.74 9.82 0.94
C HIS A 217 -14.01 10.92 1.72
N ALA A 218 -12.86 11.37 1.23
CA ALA A 218 -12.00 12.37 1.85
C ALA A 218 -11.77 13.61 0.97
N LEU A 219 -12.77 13.97 0.16
CA LEU A 219 -12.66 15.12 -0.74
C LEU A 219 -12.45 16.41 0.06
N PHE A 220 -11.44 17.19 -0.33
CA PHE A 220 -11.16 18.51 0.24
C PHE A 220 -11.83 19.66 -0.55
N GLU A 221 -12.40 19.37 -1.73
CA GLU A 221 -13.05 20.38 -2.59
C GLU A 221 -14.25 21.05 -1.86
N PRO A 222 -14.26 22.39 -1.73
CA PRO A 222 -15.37 23.11 -1.11
C PRO A 222 -16.70 22.81 -1.81
N GLY A 223 -17.70 22.37 -1.03
CA GLY A 223 -19.03 22.02 -1.54
C GLY A 223 -19.19 20.56 -2.00
N ARG A 224 -18.08 19.80 -2.13
CA ARG A 224 -18.11 18.34 -2.34
C ARG A 224 -17.60 17.55 -1.14
N SER A 225 -16.80 18.19 -0.27
CA SER A 225 -16.29 17.58 0.94
C SER A 225 -17.42 17.06 1.85
N PRO A 226 -17.37 15.81 2.31
CA PRO A 226 -18.30 15.29 3.31
C PRO A 226 -18.00 15.81 4.72
N LEU A 227 -16.80 16.37 4.95
CA LEU A 227 -16.30 16.75 6.27
C LEU A 227 -17.22 17.72 7.03
N PRO A 228 -17.76 18.82 6.45
CA PRO A 228 -18.62 19.73 7.20
C PRO A 228 -19.88 19.04 7.75
N LYS A 229 -20.55 18.22 6.93
CA LYS A 229 -21.73 17.44 7.36
C LYS A 229 -21.37 16.42 8.42
N TYR A 230 -20.18 15.83 8.34
CA TYR A 230 -19.68 14.91 9.33
C TYR A 230 -19.42 15.59 10.68
N LEU A 231 -18.79 16.76 10.68
CA LEU A 231 -18.56 17.56 11.89
C LEU A 231 -19.89 17.98 12.54
N GLU A 232 -20.88 18.42 11.75
CA GLU A 232 -22.23 18.71 12.25
C GLU A 232 -22.88 17.50 12.94
N ARG A 233 -22.71 16.29 12.37
CA ARG A 233 -23.19 15.04 12.97
C ARG A 233 -22.47 14.72 14.28
N LEU A 234 -21.15 14.86 14.34
CA LEU A 234 -20.36 14.63 15.57
C LEU A 234 -20.81 15.58 16.69
N GLU A 235 -21.10 16.83 16.35
CA GLU A 235 -21.67 17.80 17.28
C GLU A 235 -23.07 17.39 17.76
N ALA A 236 -23.96 17.02 16.84
CA ALA A 236 -25.33 16.63 17.14
C ALA A 236 -25.44 15.36 18.00
N THR A 237 -24.52 14.41 17.83
CA THR A 237 -24.51 13.12 18.55
C THR A 237 -23.86 13.18 19.93
N GLY A 238 -23.34 14.35 20.34
CA GLY A 238 -22.64 14.51 21.62
C GLY A 238 -21.22 13.93 21.63
N SER A 239 -20.72 13.50 20.47
CA SER A 239 -19.34 13.04 20.23
C SER A 239 -18.35 14.23 20.13
N SER A 240 -18.83 15.46 20.29
CA SER A 240 -18.08 16.72 20.14
C SER A 240 -16.91 16.93 21.10
N ARG A 241 -16.83 16.19 22.23
CA ARG A 241 -15.62 16.21 23.06
C ARG A 241 -14.42 15.53 22.38
N ARG A 242 -14.65 14.63 21.40
CA ARG A 242 -13.62 13.97 20.60
C ARG A 242 -13.36 14.66 19.25
N GLY A 243 -14.41 15.12 18.56
CA GLY A 243 -14.30 15.78 17.25
C GLY A 243 -13.57 17.15 17.22
N ARG A 244 -13.40 17.82 18.38
CA ARG A 244 -12.64 19.09 18.44
C ARG A 244 -11.12 18.89 18.41
N ALA A 245 -10.63 17.68 18.67
CA ALA A 245 -9.20 17.36 18.61
C ALA A 245 -8.76 16.96 17.18
N THR A 246 -9.68 16.51 16.32
CA THR A 246 -9.40 15.91 15.01
C THR A 246 -9.65 16.82 13.82
N ALA A 247 -10.37 17.93 14.00
CA ALA A 247 -10.49 18.91 12.92
C ALA A 247 -9.11 19.54 12.68
N PRO A 248 -8.46 19.37 11.51
CA PRO A 248 -7.33 20.21 11.17
C PRO A 248 -7.83 21.64 11.33
N GLN A 249 -7.12 22.45 12.11
CA GLN A 249 -7.32 23.89 11.98
C GLN A 249 -6.97 24.21 10.53
N VAL A 250 -7.99 24.27 9.68
CA VAL A 250 -7.88 24.86 8.35
C VAL A 250 -7.64 26.34 8.61
N SER A 251 -6.41 26.66 8.99
CA SER A 251 -5.91 28.02 8.85
C SER A 251 -6.06 28.29 7.37
N ARG A 252 -6.89 29.28 7.02
CA ARG A 252 -7.06 29.74 5.66
C ARG A 252 -5.67 30.06 5.10
N SER A 253 -5.04 29.12 4.41
CA SER A 253 -3.81 29.38 3.69
C SER A 253 -4.19 30.36 2.57
N ARG A 254 -3.66 31.58 2.68
CA ARG A 254 -3.76 32.54 1.59
C ARG A 254 -2.96 31.97 0.45
N ILE A 255 -3.61 31.81 -0.70
CA ILE A 255 -2.93 31.62 -1.98
C ILE A 255 -1.97 32.81 -2.14
N GLY A 256 -0.67 32.54 -2.07
CA GLY A 256 0.34 33.55 -2.37
C GLY A 256 0.24 33.95 -3.85
N PRO A 257 0.61 35.18 -4.23
CA PRO A 257 0.42 35.73 -5.58
C PRO A 257 1.13 34.96 -6.71
N ASN A 258 1.93 33.93 -6.40
CA ASN A 258 2.67 33.11 -7.37
C ASN A 258 2.16 31.66 -7.50
N GLY A 259 1.01 31.31 -6.92
CA GLY A 259 0.40 29.98 -7.13
C GLY A 259 1.13 28.79 -6.49
N ALA A 260 2.11 29.01 -5.61
CA ALA A 260 2.69 27.96 -4.79
C ALA A 260 1.73 27.59 -3.65
N VAL A 261 1.33 26.32 -3.59
CA VAL A 261 0.60 25.74 -2.47
C VAL A 261 1.62 25.38 -1.39
N ASP A 262 1.74 26.21 -0.35
CA ASP A 262 2.42 25.79 0.87
C ASP A 262 1.56 24.72 1.55
N ILE A 263 1.90 23.45 1.33
CA ILE A 263 1.33 22.32 2.07
C ILE A 263 2.01 22.31 3.44
N LEU A 264 1.57 23.20 4.33
CA LEU A 264 1.94 23.16 5.73
C LEU A 264 1.05 22.13 6.44
N SER A 265 1.68 21.03 6.87
CA SER A 265 1.12 20.02 7.77
C SER A 265 0.45 20.69 8.98
N ALA A 266 -0.83 20.39 9.22
CA ALA A 266 -1.52 20.82 10.43
C ALA A 266 -1.05 19.96 11.62
N LYS A 267 -0.23 20.51 12.52
CA LYS A 267 0.05 19.88 13.82
C LYS A 267 -1.10 20.19 14.80
N ILE A 268 -1.70 19.15 15.36
CA ILE A 268 -2.67 19.22 16.47
C ILE A 268 -1.88 19.28 17.79
N PRO A 269 -1.97 20.35 18.61
CA PRO A 269 -1.36 20.35 19.93
C PRO A 269 -2.23 19.57 20.94
N GLY A 270 -1.69 18.50 21.52
CA GLY A 270 -2.21 17.91 22.76
C GLY A 270 -3.22 16.76 22.65
N CYS A 271 -3.30 16.07 21.52
CA CYS A 271 -4.14 14.88 21.35
C CYS A 271 -3.31 13.59 21.44
N GLY A 272 -3.70 12.66 22.31
CA GLY A 272 -3.17 11.29 22.28
C GLY A 272 -3.73 10.54 21.05
N VAL A 273 -2.95 9.61 20.51
CA VAL A 273 -3.24 8.88 19.26
C VAL A 273 -4.56 8.08 19.34
N ASP A 274 -4.96 7.68 20.54
CA ASP A 274 -6.08 6.74 20.76
C ASP A 274 -7.48 7.33 20.51
N ASP A 275 -7.69 8.65 20.67
CA ASP A 275 -9.03 9.26 20.55
C ASP A 275 -9.45 9.60 19.11
N VAL A 276 -8.49 9.64 18.17
CA VAL A 276 -8.71 10.03 16.76
C VAL A 276 -9.23 8.88 15.89
N VAL A 277 -8.80 7.68 16.24
CA VAL A 277 -8.92 6.47 15.44
C VAL A 277 -10.36 5.91 15.47
N ASP A 278 -11.00 5.90 16.64
CA ASP A 278 -12.35 5.37 16.83
C ASP A 278 -13.43 6.11 16.00
N ASP A 279 -13.25 7.42 15.77
CA ASP A 279 -14.25 8.25 15.10
C ASP A 279 -14.13 8.18 13.57
N LEU A 280 -12.93 7.97 12.98
CA LEU A 280 -12.78 7.84 11.52
C LEU A 280 -13.31 6.50 11.00
N CYS A 281 -13.21 5.42 11.78
CA CYS A 281 -13.81 4.12 11.45
C CYS A 281 -15.33 4.20 11.26
N ASN A 282 -16.00 5.09 11.99
CA ASN A 282 -17.43 5.33 11.84
C ASN A 282 -17.77 6.10 10.55
N LEU A 283 -16.83 6.80 9.90
CA LEU A 283 -17.05 7.41 8.59
C LEU A 283 -17.13 6.34 7.48
N LEU A 284 -16.29 5.31 7.56
CA LEU A 284 -16.20 4.21 6.58
C LEU A 284 -17.42 3.28 6.62
N LEU A 285 -17.95 2.98 7.81
CA LEU A 285 -19.15 2.14 7.98
C LEU A 285 -20.45 2.83 7.53
N MET A 286 -20.39 4.10 7.14
CA MET A 286 -21.56 4.90 6.77
C MET A 286 -21.74 5.13 5.28
N SER A 287 -20.95 4.52 4.40
CA SER A 287 -21.29 4.49 2.97
C SER A 287 -22.49 3.56 2.74
N PRO A 288 -23.70 4.10 2.47
CA PRO A 288 -24.86 3.29 2.20
C PRO A 288 -24.96 3.16 0.68
N HIS A 289 -24.68 1.98 0.14
CA HIS A 289 -25.01 1.59 -1.24
C HIS A 289 -24.72 2.63 -2.34
N MET A 290 -23.60 2.47 -3.06
CA MET A 290 -23.56 2.66 -4.52
C MET A 290 -22.37 1.90 -5.10
#